data_AF-A0A7W7FU01-F1
#
_entry.id   AF-A0A7W7FU01-F1
#
_cell.length_a   1.000
_cell.length_b   1.000
_cell.length_c   1.000
_cell.angle_alpha   90.00
_cell.angle_beta   90.00
_cell.angle_gamma   90.00
#
_symmetry.space_group_name_H-M   'P 1'
#
loop_
_entity.id
_entity.type
_entity.pdbx_description
1 polymer ?
#
loop_
_entity_poly.entity_id
_entity_poly.type
_entity_poly.pdbx_seq_one_letter_code
_entity_poly.pdbx_strand_id
1 'polypeptide(L)' 'MHRGPDLPPPSEPIDVDVYQHRWPTGVEKAELYDGVLIFQGLFDERDVQIAARAYPGRRVVLGSDNCLEVHPAN' A
#
# COMPACT_ATOMS: atom_id res chain seq x y z
N MET A 1 -6.85 -15.24 4.82
CA MET A 1 -7.96 -15.00 3.87
C MET A 1 -7.48 -13.98 2.86
N HIS A 2 -7.54 -14.30 1.57
CA HIS A 2 -7.17 -13.40 0.46
C HIS A 2 -8.25 -12.32 0.35
N ARG A 3 -7.97 -11.06 0.71
CA ARG A 3 -8.91 -9.95 0.49
C ARG A 3 -8.61 -9.37 -0.89
N GLY A 4 -9.62 -9.18 -1.75
CA GLY A 4 -9.49 -8.57 -3.09
C GLY A 4 -8.84 -9.45 -4.21
N PRO A 5 -8.94 -9.03 -5.49
CA PRO A 5 -8.29 -9.65 -6.65
C PRO A 5 -6.78 -9.34 -6.69
N ASP A 6 -5.93 -10.26 -7.14
CA ASP A 6 -4.49 -9.99 -7.29
C ASP A 6 -4.23 -8.79 -8.23
N LEU A 7 -3.12 -8.06 -8.00
CA LEU A 7 -2.68 -7.07 -8.97
C LEU A 7 -2.16 -7.76 -10.24
N PRO A 8 -2.29 -7.09 -11.41
CA PRO A 8 -1.63 -7.55 -12.62
C PRO A 8 -0.10 -7.63 -12.44
N PRO A 9 0.57 -8.50 -13.20
CA PRO A 9 2.02 -8.63 -13.15
C PRO A 9 2.72 -7.30 -13.51
N PRO A 10 3.99 -7.09 -13.11
CA PRO A 10 4.75 -5.87 -13.40
C PRO A 10 4.80 -5.42 -14.87
N SER A 11 4.59 -6.36 -15.79
CA SER A 11 4.58 -6.15 -17.25
C SER A 11 3.26 -5.61 -17.78
N GLU A 12 2.21 -5.53 -16.96
CA GLU A 12 0.87 -5.12 -17.36
C GLU A 12 0.43 -3.86 -16.59
N PRO A 13 -0.35 -2.96 -17.22
CA PRO A 13 -0.88 -1.78 -16.55
C PRO A 13 -1.89 -2.15 -15.47
N ILE A 14 -1.94 -1.35 -14.39
CA ILE A 14 -2.99 -1.45 -13.37
C ILE A 14 -4.19 -0.64 -13.87
N ASP A 15 -5.30 -1.32 -14.16
CA ASP A 15 -6.57 -0.66 -14.51
C ASP A 15 -7.13 0.13 -13.32
N VAL A 16 -7.88 1.19 -13.61
CA VAL A 16 -8.47 2.07 -12.58
C VAL A 16 -9.40 1.32 -11.62
N ASP A 17 -10.12 0.30 -12.07
CA ASP A 17 -11.02 -0.49 -11.22
C ASP A 17 -10.22 -1.39 -10.26
N VAL A 18 -9.13 -1.99 -10.77
CA VAL A 18 -8.20 -2.80 -9.96
C VAL A 18 -7.48 -1.91 -8.95
N TYR A 19 -7.06 -0.73 -9.39
CA TYR A 19 -6.44 0.28 -8.53
C TYR A 19 -7.37 0.71 -7.40
N GLN A 20 -8.61 1.12 -7.69
CA GLN A 20 -9.55 1.60 -6.68
C GLN A 20 -9.95 0.52 -5.67
N HIS A 21 -10.02 -0.75 -6.10
CA HIS A 21 -10.37 -1.85 -5.22
C HIS A 21 -9.21 -2.24 -4.28
N ARG A 22 -7.96 -2.08 -4.71
CA ARG A 22 -6.77 -2.50 -3.96
C ARG A 22 -6.11 -1.39 -3.17
N TRP A 23 -5.99 -0.24 -3.81
CA TRP A 23 -5.37 0.95 -3.29
C TRP A 23 -6.39 2.08 -3.36
N PRO A 24 -7.31 2.16 -2.38
CA PRO A 24 -8.22 3.31 -2.23
C PRO A 24 -7.47 4.58 -1.81
N THR A 25 -6.18 4.73 -2.14
CA THR A 25 -5.23 5.76 -1.69
C THR A 25 -5.66 7.20 -2.00
N GLY A 26 -6.75 7.41 -2.73
CA GLY A 26 -7.37 8.72 -2.92
C GLY A 26 -8.48 9.07 -1.92
N VAL A 27 -9.01 8.12 -1.15
CA VAL A 27 -10.21 8.31 -0.30
C VAL A 27 -9.94 7.97 1.18
N GLU A 28 -9.08 6.98 1.46
CA GLU A 28 -8.67 6.66 2.84
C GLU A 28 -7.50 7.58 3.23
N LYS A 29 -7.70 8.32 4.33
CA LYS A 29 -6.86 9.42 4.82
C LYS A 29 -5.41 8.96 5.03
N ALA A 30 -4.46 9.61 4.36
CA ALA A 30 -3.04 9.47 4.69
C ALA A 30 -2.70 10.41 5.85
N GLU A 31 -2.20 9.86 6.96
CA GLU A 31 -1.65 10.65 8.05
C GLU A 31 -0.12 10.64 7.97
N LEU A 32 0.49 11.81 8.11
CA LEU A 32 1.93 11.95 8.27
C LEU A 32 2.24 12.03 9.76
N TYR A 33 2.79 10.97 10.33
CA TYR A 33 3.18 10.92 11.74
C TYR A 33 4.69 10.71 11.83
N ASP A 34 5.41 11.69 12.36
CA ASP A 34 6.87 11.64 12.50
C ASP A 34 7.62 11.27 11.19
N GLY A 35 7.13 11.77 10.05
CA GLY A 35 7.72 11.48 8.74
C GLY A 35 7.30 10.15 8.10
N VAL A 36 6.45 9.36 8.78
CA VAL A 36 5.88 8.10 8.29
C VAL A 36 4.54 8.38 7.60
N LEU A 37 4.36 7.85 6.38
CA LEU A 37 3.04 7.84 5.73
C LEU A 37 2.26 6.64 6.24
N ILE A 38 1.10 6.89 6.87
CA ILE A 38 0.23 5.84 7.38
C ILE A 38 -1.04 5.83 6.53
N PHE A 39 -1.32 4.69 5.89
CA PHE A 39 -2.54 4.44 5.15
C PHE A 39 -3.45 3.56 5.99
N GLN A 40 -4.61 4.10 6.39
CA GLN A 40 -5.63 3.30 7.08
C GLN A 40 -6.34 2.40 6.06
N GLY A 41 -6.59 1.15 6.45
CA GLY A 41 -7.25 0.18 5.59
C GLY A 41 -7.08 -1.24 6.10
N LEU A 42 -7.39 -2.20 5.23
CA LEU A 42 -7.26 -3.62 5.48
C LEU A 42 -6.24 -4.20 4.50
N PHE A 43 -4.98 -3.79 4.64
CA PHE A 43 -3.88 -4.18 3.76
C PHE A 43 -3.37 -5.59 4.08
N ASP A 44 -2.70 -6.20 3.10
CA ASP A 44 -1.97 -7.45 3.27
C ASP A 44 -0.54 -7.39 2.69
N GLU A 45 0.22 -8.49 2.82
CA GLU A 45 1.61 -8.58 2.38
C GLU A 45 1.83 -8.24 0.89
N ARG A 46 0.82 -8.43 0.03
CA ARG A 46 0.95 -8.04 -1.38
C ARG A 46 0.98 -6.53 -1.52
N ASP A 47 0.16 -5.83 -0.74
CA ASP A 47 0.12 -4.36 -0.72
C ASP A 47 1.46 -3.78 -0.24
N VAL A 48 2.15 -4.48 0.68
CA VAL A 48 3.52 -4.15 1.10
C VAL A 48 4.50 -4.21 -0.08
N GLN A 49 4.46 -5.29 -0.88
CA GLN A 49 5.34 -5.44 -2.05
C GLN A 49 5.08 -4.36 -3.10
N ILE A 50 3.82 -3.97 -3.27
CA ILE A 50 3.40 -2.93 -4.22
C ILE A 50 3.90 -1.57 -3.74
N ALA A 51 3.66 -1.26 -2.47
CA ALA A 51 4.15 -0.04 -1.84
C ALA A 51 5.67 0.08 -1.89
N ALA A 52 6.40 -1.02 -1.66
CA ALA A 52 7.86 -1.03 -1.76
C ALA A 52 8.36 -0.64 -3.16
N ARG A 53 7.62 -1.00 -4.21
CA ARG A 53 7.92 -0.59 -5.60
C ARG A 53 7.58 0.88 -5.87
N ALA A 54 6.50 1.38 -5.27
CA ALA A 54 6.06 2.78 -5.42
C ALA A 54 6.94 3.78 -4.64
N TYR A 55 7.54 3.34 -3.53
CA TYR A 55 8.35 4.15 -2.63
C TYR A 55 9.79 3.64 -2.56
N PRO A 56 10.59 3.76 -3.64
CA PRO A 56 11.96 3.26 -3.65
C PRO A 56 12.81 3.95 -2.57
N GLY A 57 13.60 3.16 -1.85
CA GLY A 57 14.46 3.63 -0.75
C GLY A 57 13.74 3.85 0.59
N ARG A 58 12.42 3.65 0.66
CA ARG A 58 11.65 3.72 1.91
C ARG A 58 11.48 2.32 2.50
N ARG A 59 11.28 2.24 3.82
CA ARG A 59 10.93 0.98 4.50
C ARG A 59 9.41 0.89 4.61
N VAL A 60 8.82 -0.14 4.02
CA VAL A 60 7.38 -0.39 4.05
C VAL A 60 7.07 -1.52 5.02
N VAL A 61 6.09 -1.33 5.91
CA VAL A 61 5.66 -2.35 6.87
C VAL A 61 4.13 -2.45 6.94
N LEU A 62 3.65 -3.65 7.26
CA LEU A 62 2.25 -3.89 7.63
C LEU A 62 2.10 -3.76 9.14
N GLY A 63 1.33 -2.77 9.57
CA GLY A 63 1.02 -2.52 10.98
C GLY A 63 0.10 -3.58 11.58
N SER A 64 0.05 -3.66 12.91
CA SER A 64 -0.74 -4.67 13.65
C SER A 64 -2.27 -4.54 13.47
N ASP A 65 -2.75 -3.39 13.03
CA ASP A 65 -4.14 -3.09 12.70
C ASP A 65 -4.45 -3.30 11.20
N ASN A 66 -3.50 -3.84 10.43
CA ASN A 66 -3.51 -3.92 8.97
C ASN A 66 -3.45 -2.57 8.25
N CYS A 67 -2.95 -1.51 8.91
CA CYS A 67 -2.53 -0.31 8.22
C CYS A 67 -1.22 -0.56 7.45
N LEU A 68 -1.01 0.21 6.38
CA LEU A 68 0.24 0.19 5.63
C LEU A 68 1.05 1.42 6.03
N GLU A 69 2.29 1.21 6.46
CA GLU A 69 3.17 2.29 6.88
C GLU A 69 4.39 2.39 5.95
N VAL A 70 4.71 3.60 5.51
CA VAL A 70 5.89 3.90 4.67
C VAL A 70 6.82 4.83 5.44
N HIS A 71 7.87 4.25 5.99
CA HIS A 71 8.90 4.92 6.79
C HIS A 71 9.97 5.54 5.89
N PRO A 72 10.61 6.66 6.32
CA PRO A 72 11.83 7.17 5.69
C PRO A 72 12.90 6.09 5.49
N ALA A 73 13.83 6.35 4.56
CA ALA A 73 15.06 5.56 4.47
C ALA A 73 15.80 5.69 5.81
N ASN A 74 16.25 4.57 6.39
CA ASN A 74 17.18 4.60 7.53
C ASN A 74 18.53 5.18 7.10
#